data_AF-A0A6C1U2X0-F1
#
_entry.id   AF-A0A6C1U2X0-F1
#
_cell.length_a   1.000
_cell.length_b   1.000
_cell.length_c   1.000
_cell.angle_alpha   90.00
_cell.angle_beta   90.00
_cell.angle_gamma   90.00
#
_symmetry.space_group_name_H-M   'P 1'
#
loop_
_entity.id
_entity.type
_entity.pdbx_description
1 polymer ?
#
loop_
_entity_poly.entity_id
_entity_poly.type
_entity_poly.pdbx_seq_one_letter_code
_entity_poly.pdbx_strand_id
1 'polypeptide(L)'
;TLCLDFEAGLLAVQDWKGDSTEIRTWNEARDIACLIGGPNPALRSDQAYSQKHYEHVCSKHKDLLSEVSKYRSIFIDSITVASRLCFSWARMQPEAFSDRSGREDKRAAYGLLAQEMMAWLNQFQHIRDKDIIIVGTLGQYLDDCNRSTWLPQCEGAKTASEIPGIVDEVISMVGIKKDDGTEVRSFVCQTINTWGYPAKDRSGCLNMVEEPHLGKLLTKIKAKAFATAA
;
A
#
# COMPACT_ATOMS: atom_id res chain seq x y z
N THR A 1 14.25 -8.56 -1.46
CA THR A 1 12.87 -8.04 -1.38
C THR A 1 11.94 -9.19 -1.13
N LEU A 2 10.96 -9.03 -0.26
CA LEU A 2 9.83 -9.96 -0.11
C LEU A 2 8.61 -9.36 -0.81
N CYS A 3 7.96 -10.11 -1.69
CA CYS A 3 6.70 -9.70 -2.29
C CYS A 3 5.51 -10.31 -1.53
N LEU A 4 4.57 -9.46 -1.10
CA LEU A 4 3.26 -9.88 -0.61
C LEU A 4 2.31 -9.83 -1.81
N ASP A 5 2.01 -11.01 -2.36
CA ASP A 5 1.18 -11.17 -3.56
C ASP A 5 -0.29 -11.38 -3.17
N PHE A 6 -1.10 -10.34 -3.35
CA PHE A 6 -2.54 -10.35 -3.21
C PHE A 6 -3.25 -10.69 -4.52
N GLU A 7 -2.62 -10.45 -5.68
CA GLU A 7 -3.23 -10.69 -7.00
C GLU A 7 -3.13 -12.16 -7.44
N ALA A 8 -2.32 -12.97 -6.76
CA ALA A 8 -2.12 -14.39 -6.97
C ALA A 8 -1.69 -14.71 -8.41
N GLY A 9 -0.54 -14.16 -8.82
CA GLY A 9 -0.03 -14.51 -10.14
C GLY A 9 1.26 -13.87 -10.61
N LEU A 10 1.68 -12.72 -10.03
CA LEU A 10 2.89 -11.99 -10.40
C LEU A 10 3.21 -11.99 -11.92
N LEU A 11 2.17 -11.99 -12.76
CA LEU A 11 2.27 -12.37 -14.17
C LEU A 11 3.16 -11.39 -14.96
N ALA A 12 3.22 -10.14 -14.49
CA ALA A 12 4.06 -9.11 -15.06
C ALA A 12 5.57 -9.31 -14.81
N VAL A 13 5.94 -10.21 -13.88
CA VAL A 13 7.32 -10.41 -13.41
C VAL A 13 7.69 -11.89 -13.27
N GLN A 14 7.23 -12.74 -14.18
CA GLN A 14 7.47 -14.20 -14.14
C GLN A 14 8.96 -14.59 -14.04
N ASP A 15 9.87 -13.77 -14.58
CA ASP A 15 11.32 -14.00 -14.52
C ASP A 15 11.99 -13.47 -13.23
N TRP A 16 11.22 -12.82 -12.34
CA TRP A 16 11.74 -12.29 -11.09
C TRP A 16 12.00 -13.41 -10.08
N LYS A 17 13.22 -13.47 -9.57
CA LYS A 17 13.70 -14.54 -8.68
C LYS A 17 13.62 -14.21 -7.19
N GLY A 18 12.82 -13.20 -6.82
CA GLY A 18 12.65 -12.83 -5.42
C GLY A 18 11.68 -13.75 -4.72
N ASP A 19 11.73 -13.72 -3.38
CA ASP A 19 10.80 -14.49 -2.56
C ASP A 19 9.43 -13.78 -2.53
N SER A 20 8.36 -14.56 -2.65
CA SER A 20 6.97 -14.07 -2.55
C SER A 20 6.17 -14.90 -1.55
N THR A 21 5.09 -14.30 -1.04
CA THR A 21 4.11 -14.96 -0.19
C THR A 21 2.72 -14.52 -0.61
N GLU A 22 1.87 -15.48 -0.95
CA GLU A 22 0.49 -15.21 -1.31
C GLU A 22 -0.34 -14.80 -0.09
N ILE A 23 -1.19 -13.79 -0.26
CA ILE A 23 -2.12 -13.30 0.76
C ILE A 23 -3.54 -13.52 0.26
N ARG A 24 -4.29 -14.39 0.94
CA ARG A 24 -5.64 -14.80 0.48
C ARG A 24 -6.76 -14.29 1.37
N THR A 25 -6.45 -13.92 2.60
CA THR A 25 -7.42 -13.39 3.56
C THR A 25 -6.97 -12.07 4.17
N TRP A 26 -7.95 -11.26 4.59
CA TRP A 26 -7.64 -10.03 5.32
C TRP A 26 -6.92 -10.30 6.65
N ASN A 27 -7.23 -11.41 7.32
CA ASN A 27 -6.53 -11.79 8.55
C ASN A 27 -5.05 -12.06 8.31
N GLU A 28 -4.68 -12.79 7.24
CA GLU A 28 -3.29 -13.00 6.87
C GLU A 28 -2.57 -11.67 6.55
N ALA A 29 -3.24 -10.75 5.86
CA ALA A 29 -2.70 -9.42 5.59
C ALA A 29 -2.38 -8.65 6.89
N ARG A 30 -3.25 -8.74 7.90
CA ARG A 30 -3.04 -8.13 9.22
C ARG A 30 -1.96 -8.84 10.03
N ASP A 31 -1.94 -10.17 10.03
CA ASP A 31 -0.94 -10.98 10.72
C ASP A 31 0.46 -10.62 10.19
N ILE A 32 0.64 -10.60 8.87
CA ILE A 32 1.92 -10.28 8.23
C ILE A 32 2.32 -8.81 8.46
N ALA A 33 1.39 -7.86 8.35
CA ALA A 33 1.67 -6.47 8.69
C ALA A 33 2.09 -6.32 10.16
N CYS A 34 1.50 -7.07 11.08
CA CYS A 34 1.88 -7.09 12.49
C CYS A 34 3.28 -7.69 12.70
N LEU A 35 3.63 -8.76 11.98
CA LEU A 35 4.97 -9.36 12.05
C LEU A 35 6.04 -8.39 11.55
N ILE A 36 5.77 -7.67 10.46
CA ILE A 36 6.70 -6.73 9.86
C ILE A 36 6.80 -5.44 10.72
N GLY A 37 5.65 -4.90 11.15
CA GLY A 37 5.54 -3.63 11.87
C GLY A 37 5.84 -3.69 13.37
N GLY A 38 5.73 -4.88 13.96
CA GLY A 38 5.80 -5.04 15.41
C GLY A 38 4.49 -4.67 16.12
N PRO A 39 4.49 -4.70 17.47
CA PRO A 39 3.34 -4.29 18.26
C PRO A 39 3.24 -2.76 18.35
N ASN A 40 2.02 -2.23 18.32
CA ASN A 40 1.74 -0.85 18.65
C ASN A 40 1.38 -0.73 20.15
N PRO A 41 2.23 -0.09 20.98
CA PRO A 41 2.01 -0.01 22.43
C PRO A 41 0.83 0.87 22.83
N ALA A 42 0.30 1.69 21.91
CA ALA A 42 -0.88 2.53 22.17
C ALA A 42 -2.21 1.75 22.06
N LEU A 43 -2.17 0.51 21.53
CA LEU A 43 -3.37 -0.29 21.31
C LEU A 43 -3.66 -1.22 22.49
N ARG A 44 -4.94 -1.36 22.81
CA ARG A 44 -5.42 -2.30 23.84
C ARG A 44 -5.27 -3.74 23.37
N SER A 45 -5.19 -4.67 24.32
CA SER A 45 -4.92 -6.10 24.03
C SER A 45 -5.96 -6.81 23.15
N ASP A 46 -7.16 -6.26 23.03
CA ASP A 46 -8.26 -6.77 22.20
C ASP A 46 -8.19 -6.29 20.74
N GLN A 47 -7.31 -5.32 20.44
CA GLN A 47 -7.20 -4.72 19.12
C GLN A 47 -6.14 -5.41 18.26
N ALA A 48 -6.35 -5.37 16.93
CA ALA A 48 -5.33 -5.74 15.96
C ALA A 48 -4.07 -4.90 16.19
N TYR A 49 -2.90 -5.49 15.94
CA TYR A 49 -1.56 -4.88 16.13
C TYR A 49 -1.18 -4.55 17.58
N SER A 50 -1.97 -4.96 18.56
CA SER A 50 -1.59 -4.89 19.98
C SER A 50 -0.43 -5.84 20.32
N GLN A 51 0.17 -5.67 21.50
CA GLN A 51 1.19 -6.59 22.02
C GLN A 51 0.72 -8.06 22.01
N LYS A 52 -0.53 -8.30 22.42
CA LYS A 52 -1.12 -9.64 22.45
C LYS A 52 -1.28 -10.22 21.03
N HIS A 53 -1.69 -9.38 20.07
CA HIS A 53 -1.77 -9.80 18.67
C HIS A 53 -0.38 -10.17 18.14
N TYR A 54 0.62 -9.32 18.36
CA TYR A 54 1.99 -9.58 17.93
C TYR A 54 2.54 -10.89 18.49
N GLU A 55 2.41 -11.11 19.80
CA GLU A 55 2.84 -12.36 20.45
C GLU A 55 2.14 -13.59 19.87
N HIS A 56 0.84 -13.49 19.62
CA HIS A 56 0.07 -14.56 19.00
C HIS A 56 0.61 -14.90 17.62
N VAL A 57 0.80 -13.89 16.75
CA VAL A 57 1.26 -14.10 15.39
C VAL A 57 2.72 -14.60 15.37
N CYS A 58 3.60 -14.05 16.21
CA CYS A 58 4.97 -14.56 16.37
C CYS A 58 5.00 -16.03 16.81
N SER A 59 4.09 -16.45 17.70
CA SER A 59 4.01 -17.84 18.14
C SER A 59 3.54 -18.79 17.03
N LYS A 60 2.63 -18.33 16.18
CA LYS A 60 2.02 -19.07 15.06
C LYS A 60 2.95 -19.14 13.84
N HIS A 61 3.78 -18.11 13.64
CA HIS A 61 4.62 -17.92 12.44
C HIS A 61 6.10 -17.71 12.81
N LYS A 62 6.64 -18.52 13.74
CA LYS A 62 8.03 -18.38 14.23
C LYS A 62 9.06 -18.34 13.11
N ASP A 63 8.93 -19.21 12.13
CA ASP A 63 9.87 -19.30 11.00
C ASP A 63 9.73 -18.11 10.05
N LEU A 64 8.50 -17.61 9.86
CA LEU A 64 8.22 -16.46 9.01
C LEU A 64 8.84 -15.16 9.55
N LEU A 65 8.89 -15.00 10.88
CA LEU A 65 9.47 -13.80 11.50
C LEU A 65 10.97 -13.67 11.19
N SER A 66 11.73 -14.76 11.35
CA SER A 66 13.16 -14.79 10.99
C SER A 66 13.37 -14.53 9.50
N GLU A 67 12.52 -15.09 8.65
CA GLU A 67 12.59 -14.89 7.21
C GLU A 67 12.28 -13.45 6.81
N VAL A 68 11.22 -12.84 7.35
CA VAL A 68 10.82 -11.45 7.06
C VAL A 68 11.93 -10.46 7.44
N SER A 69 12.65 -10.73 8.54
CA SER A 69 13.72 -9.84 9.00
C SER A 69 14.87 -9.70 7.99
N LYS A 70 15.13 -10.72 7.14
CA LYS A 70 16.23 -10.73 6.16
C LYS A 70 16.01 -9.77 4.99
N TYR A 71 14.77 -9.32 4.78
CA TYR A 71 14.44 -8.43 3.66
C TYR A 71 14.47 -6.97 4.08
N ARG A 72 15.19 -6.17 3.29
CA ARG A 72 15.20 -4.71 3.37
C ARG A 72 13.98 -4.06 2.73
N SER A 73 13.33 -4.72 1.77
CA SER A 73 12.21 -4.14 1.03
C SER A 73 11.05 -5.11 1.00
N ILE A 74 9.85 -4.59 1.29
CA ILE A 74 8.57 -5.29 1.21
C ILE A 74 7.80 -4.69 0.03
N PHE A 75 7.42 -5.53 -0.92
CA PHE A 75 6.69 -5.14 -2.11
C PHE A 75 5.26 -5.69 -2.04
N ILE A 76 4.27 -4.82 -2.01
CA ILE A 76 2.86 -5.16 -1.83
C ILE A 76 2.16 -5.02 -3.17
N ASP A 77 1.74 -6.15 -3.74
CA ASP A 77 1.05 -6.24 -5.02
C ASP A 77 -0.31 -6.91 -4.83
N SER A 78 -1.42 -6.20 -4.66
CA SER A 78 -1.59 -4.75 -4.77
C SER A 78 -2.52 -4.19 -3.71
N ILE A 79 -2.48 -2.87 -3.51
CA ILE A 79 -3.46 -2.16 -2.67
C ILE A 79 -4.89 -2.32 -3.18
N THR A 80 -5.06 -2.47 -4.50
CA THR A 80 -6.35 -2.68 -5.14
C THR A 80 -6.97 -3.98 -4.64
N VAL A 81 -6.23 -5.08 -4.66
CA VAL A 81 -6.75 -6.37 -4.17
C VAL A 81 -6.80 -6.43 -2.63
N ALA A 82 -5.83 -5.83 -1.93
CA ALA A 82 -5.87 -5.73 -0.47
C ALA A 82 -7.15 -5.04 0.02
N SER A 83 -7.56 -3.93 -0.62
CA SER A 83 -8.81 -3.24 -0.28
C SER A 83 -10.06 -4.08 -0.53
N ARG A 84 -10.08 -4.93 -1.57
CA ARG A 84 -11.17 -5.88 -1.86
C ARG A 84 -11.26 -6.99 -0.83
N LEU A 85 -10.11 -7.54 -0.39
CA LEU A 85 -10.06 -8.52 0.70
C LEU A 85 -10.57 -7.90 2.00
N CYS A 86 -10.12 -6.69 2.32
CA CYS A 86 -10.59 -5.95 3.49
C CYS A 86 -12.10 -5.71 3.44
N PHE A 87 -12.65 -5.32 2.29
CA PHE A 87 -14.08 -5.04 2.17
C PHE A 87 -14.90 -6.33 2.30
N SER A 88 -14.45 -7.42 1.69
CA SER A 88 -15.07 -8.73 1.82
C SER A 88 -15.10 -9.18 3.28
N TRP A 89 -13.99 -8.99 4.01
CA TRP A 89 -13.92 -9.24 5.45
C TRP A 89 -14.86 -8.33 6.25
N ALA A 90 -14.88 -7.03 5.94
CA ALA A 90 -15.68 -6.03 6.66
C ALA A 90 -17.18 -6.34 6.57
N ARG A 91 -17.68 -6.79 5.41
CA ARG A 91 -19.08 -7.17 5.19
C ARG A 91 -19.52 -8.38 6.02
N MET A 92 -18.57 -9.20 6.50
CA MET A 92 -18.85 -10.38 7.31
C MET A 92 -18.78 -10.09 8.82
N GLN A 93 -18.41 -8.88 9.22
CA GLN A 93 -18.31 -8.53 10.64
C GLN A 93 -19.67 -8.18 11.24
N PRO A 94 -19.90 -8.45 12.53
CA PRO A 94 -21.15 -8.11 13.21
C PRO A 94 -21.56 -6.64 13.05
N GLU A 95 -20.58 -5.73 13.06
CA GLU A 95 -20.77 -4.28 12.90
C GLU A 95 -21.34 -3.90 11.54
N ALA A 96 -21.22 -4.77 10.54
CA ALA A 96 -21.80 -4.58 9.21
C ALA A 96 -23.27 -5.03 9.12
N PHE A 97 -23.92 -5.37 10.23
CA PHE A 97 -25.34 -5.75 10.26
C PHE A 97 -26.15 -4.82 11.17
N SER A 98 -27.37 -4.50 10.74
CA SER A 98 -28.29 -3.67 11.52
C SER A 98 -28.85 -4.44 12.71
N ASP A 99 -28.63 -3.96 13.94
CA ASP A 99 -29.22 -4.54 15.16
C ASP A 99 -30.76 -4.65 15.10
N ARG A 100 -31.41 -3.75 14.35
CA ARG A 100 -32.88 -3.72 14.24
C ARG A 100 -33.42 -4.74 13.24
N SER A 101 -32.72 -5.00 12.14
CA SER A 101 -33.25 -5.76 11.00
C SER A 101 -32.46 -7.01 10.66
N GLY A 102 -31.26 -7.19 11.21
CA GLY A 102 -30.33 -8.27 10.86
C GLY A 102 -29.81 -8.20 9.42
N ARG A 103 -30.16 -7.16 8.65
CA ARG A 103 -29.70 -6.97 7.26
C ARG A 103 -28.35 -6.29 7.23
N GLU A 104 -27.60 -6.57 6.17
CA GLU A 104 -26.32 -5.93 5.88
C GLU A 104 -26.49 -4.41 5.79
N ASP A 105 -25.74 -3.69 6.62
CA ASP A 105 -25.53 -2.24 6.56
C ASP A 105 -24.25 -1.94 5.78
N LYS A 106 -24.40 -1.61 4.50
CA LYS A 106 -23.27 -1.26 3.63
C LYS A 106 -22.49 -0.06 4.14
N ARG A 107 -23.15 0.93 4.77
CA ARG A 107 -22.47 2.12 5.29
C ARG A 107 -21.55 1.74 6.43
N ALA A 108 -22.01 0.86 7.33
CA ALA A 108 -21.19 0.34 8.40
C ALA A 108 -20.00 -0.49 7.86
N ALA A 109 -20.24 -1.34 6.85
CA ALA A 109 -19.17 -2.10 6.19
C ALA A 109 -18.09 -1.20 5.55
N TYR A 110 -18.50 -0.12 4.86
CA TYR A 110 -17.55 0.87 4.32
C TYR A 110 -16.82 1.66 5.42
N GLY A 111 -17.49 1.95 6.53
CA GLY A 111 -16.85 2.55 7.71
C GLY A 111 -15.74 1.66 8.27
N LEU A 112 -16.03 0.36 8.40
CA LEU A 112 -15.07 -0.63 8.89
C LEU A 112 -13.92 -0.86 7.91
N LEU A 113 -14.20 -0.94 6.60
CA LEU A 113 -13.18 -0.97 5.55
C LEU A 113 -12.20 0.19 5.69
N ALA A 114 -12.70 1.42 5.83
CA ALA A 114 -11.84 2.58 5.95
C ALA A 114 -10.99 2.53 7.23
N GLN A 115 -11.57 2.12 8.36
CA GLN A 115 -10.83 1.97 9.61
C GLN A 115 -9.71 0.93 9.50
N GLU A 116 -10.02 -0.25 8.97
CA GLU A 116 -9.08 -1.36 8.87
C GLU A 116 -7.96 -1.09 7.86
N MET A 117 -8.28 -0.54 6.69
CA MET A 117 -7.27 -0.17 5.69
C MET A 117 -6.31 0.89 6.24
N MET A 118 -6.83 1.89 6.95
CA MET A 118 -5.98 2.92 7.58
C MET A 118 -5.11 2.34 8.68
N ALA A 119 -5.66 1.47 9.54
CA ALA A 119 -4.88 0.80 10.57
C ALA A 119 -3.75 -0.06 9.95
N TRP A 120 -4.04 -0.77 8.85
CA TRP A 120 -3.07 -1.58 8.11
C TRP A 120 -1.99 -0.74 7.43
N LEU A 121 -2.36 0.33 6.72
CA LEU A 121 -1.39 1.24 6.10
C LEU A 121 -0.48 1.92 7.15
N ASN A 122 -1.06 2.33 8.28
CA ASN A 122 -0.30 2.95 9.37
C ASN A 122 0.70 1.98 10.03
N GLN A 123 0.46 0.66 10.01
CA GLN A 123 1.48 -0.30 10.48
C GLN A 123 2.79 -0.14 9.71
N PHE A 124 2.68 0.07 8.39
CA PHE A 124 3.85 0.19 7.56
C PHE A 124 4.58 1.52 7.74
N GLN A 125 3.87 2.59 8.08
CA GLN A 125 4.43 3.92 8.30
C GLN A 125 5.45 3.95 9.46
N HIS A 126 5.30 3.08 10.45
CA HIS A 126 6.17 3.06 11.63
C HIS A 126 7.44 2.21 11.45
N ILE A 127 7.56 1.48 10.34
CA ILE A 127 8.74 0.66 10.05
C ILE A 127 9.87 1.55 9.56
N ARG A 128 11.02 1.53 10.25
CA ARG A 128 12.17 2.39 9.93
C ARG A 128 13.28 1.71 9.14
N ASP A 129 13.38 0.38 9.22
CA ASP A 129 14.48 -0.40 8.65
C ASP A 129 14.14 -1.01 7.28
N LYS A 130 12.91 -0.82 6.79
CA LYS A 130 12.43 -1.41 5.54
C LYS A 130 11.83 -0.38 4.60
N ASP A 131 12.04 -0.61 3.30
CA ASP A 131 11.33 0.10 2.25
C ASP A 131 10.00 -0.61 1.99
N ILE A 132 8.89 0.09 2.18
CA ILE A 132 7.57 -0.43 1.86
C ILE A 132 7.14 0.14 0.51
N ILE A 133 7.03 -0.72 -0.49
CA ILE A 133 6.55 -0.36 -1.82
C ILE A 133 5.15 -0.94 -1.97
N ILE A 134 4.18 -0.08 -2.26
CA ILE A 134 2.79 -0.46 -2.49
C ILE A 134 2.45 -0.10 -3.92
N VAL A 135 1.99 -1.08 -4.70
CA VAL A 135 1.51 -0.84 -6.06
C VAL A 135 0.00 -0.99 -6.14
N GLY A 136 -0.60 -0.34 -7.13
CA GLY A 136 -2.03 -0.38 -7.39
C GLY A 136 -2.34 0.19 -8.76
N THR A 137 -3.49 -0.18 -9.29
CA THR A 137 -3.96 0.34 -10.58
C THR A 137 -4.30 1.82 -10.45
N LEU A 138 -3.87 2.64 -11.40
CA LEU A 138 -4.24 4.05 -11.47
C LEU A 138 -5.64 4.18 -12.12
N GLY A 139 -6.60 4.74 -11.38
CA GLY A 139 -7.97 4.97 -11.84
C GLY A 139 -8.24 6.44 -12.14
N GLN A 140 -8.98 6.70 -13.22
CA GLN A 140 -9.52 8.01 -13.55
C GLN A 140 -10.95 8.13 -13.02
N TYR A 141 -11.22 9.17 -12.24
CA TYR A 141 -12.54 9.45 -11.67
C TYR A 141 -12.99 10.83 -12.13
N LEU A 142 -14.27 10.96 -12.49
CA LEU A 142 -14.88 12.24 -12.84
C LEU A 142 -15.74 12.72 -11.67
N ASP A 143 -15.60 13.99 -11.31
CA ASP A 143 -16.54 14.64 -10.40
C ASP A 143 -17.81 15.11 -11.15
N ASP A 144 -18.78 15.65 -10.40
CA ASP A 144 -20.04 16.18 -10.95
C ASP A 144 -19.85 17.34 -11.96
N CYS A 145 -18.65 17.93 -12.00
CA CYS A 145 -18.26 19.00 -12.91
C CYS A 145 -17.41 18.49 -14.10
N ASN A 146 -17.37 17.17 -14.34
CA ASN A 146 -16.52 16.52 -15.36
C ASN A 146 -15.02 16.79 -15.21
N ARG A 147 -14.55 17.08 -14.00
CA ARG A 147 -13.12 17.22 -13.72
C ARG A 147 -12.54 15.86 -13.40
N SER A 148 -11.49 15.50 -14.14
CA SER A 148 -10.77 14.25 -13.94
C SER A 148 -9.83 14.35 -12.74
N THR A 149 -9.94 13.39 -11.83
CA THR A 149 -8.99 13.15 -10.75
C THR A 149 -8.43 11.73 -10.88
N TRP A 150 -7.13 11.59 -10.69
CA TRP A 150 -6.42 10.32 -10.75
C TRP A 150 -6.10 9.83 -9.34
N LEU A 151 -6.51 8.62 -9.01
CA LEU A 151 -6.29 8.01 -7.68
C LEU A 151 -5.95 6.52 -7.83
N PRO A 152 -5.24 5.91 -6.85
CA PRO A 152 -5.13 4.45 -6.81
C PRO A 152 -6.52 3.83 -6.68
N GLN A 153 -6.81 2.82 -7.50
CA GLN A 153 -8.05 2.08 -7.41
C GLN A 153 -8.08 1.29 -6.10
N CYS A 154 -8.99 1.67 -5.21
CA CYS A 154 -9.25 0.99 -3.95
C CYS A 154 -10.75 0.89 -3.73
N GLU A 155 -11.18 -0.15 -3.00
CA GLU A 155 -12.50 -0.14 -2.38
C GLU A 155 -12.56 0.98 -1.34
N GLY A 156 -13.60 1.82 -1.44
CA GLY A 156 -13.80 2.98 -0.57
C GLY A 156 -12.91 4.18 -0.93
N ALA A 157 -13.55 5.35 -1.13
CA ALA A 157 -12.85 6.58 -1.52
C ALA A 157 -11.87 7.09 -0.46
N LYS A 158 -12.18 6.91 0.83
CA LYS A 158 -11.38 7.42 1.95
C LYS A 158 -9.95 6.86 1.93
N THR A 159 -9.80 5.55 1.74
CA THR A 159 -8.49 4.88 1.65
C THR A 159 -7.63 5.50 0.55
N ALA A 160 -8.17 5.63 -0.66
CA ALA A 160 -7.45 6.20 -1.80
C ALA A 160 -7.02 7.65 -1.56
N SER A 161 -7.87 8.46 -0.91
CA SER A 161 -7.59 9.87 -0.63
C SER A 161 -6.56 10.10 0.48
N GLU A 162 -6.44 9.18 1.44
CA GLU A 162 -5.56 9.34 2.61
C GLU A 162 -4.16 8.77 2.40
N ILE A 163 -3.98 7.79 1.49
CA ILE A 163 -2.67 7.20 1.17
C ILE A 163 -1.56 8.25 0.96
N PRO A 164 -1.77 9.34 0.18
CA PRO A 164 -0.75 10.38 0.01
C PRO A 164 -0.34 11.08 1.30
N GLY A 165 -1.14 11.04 2.37
CA GLY A 165 -0.76 11.57 3.69
C GLY A 165 0.10 10.61 4.52
N ILE A 166 0.09 9.32 4.18
CA ILE A 166 0.74 8.25 4.96
C ILE A 166 2.14 7.95 4.42
N VAL A 167 2.25 7.76 3.09
CA VAL A 167 3.51 7.36 2.43
C VAL A 167 4.46 8.54 2.31
N ASP A 168 5.77 8.32 2.16
CA ASP A 168 6.70 9.43 1.89
C ASP A 168 6.70 9.83 0.41
N GLU A 169 6.56 8.86 -0.48
CA GLU A 169 6.65 9.03 -1.93
C GLU A 169 5.35 8.55 -2.60
N VAL A 170 4.87 9.30 -3.60
CA VAL A 170 3.77 8.89 -4.50
C VAL A 170 4.28 9.02 -5.92
N ILE A 171 4.25 7.94 -6.67
CA ILE A 171 4.83 7.86 -8.02
C ILE A 171 3.77 7.34 -8.98
N SER A 172 3.52 8.08 -10.05
CA SER A 172 2.63 7.64 -11.13
C SER A 172 3.44 7.05 -12.28
N MET A 173 3.20 5.78 -12.61
CA MET A 173 3.78 5.15 -13.80
C MET A 173 2.82 5.31 -14.98
N VAL A 174 3.20 6.11 -15.97
CA VAL A 174 2.32 6.51 -17.08
C VAL A 174 3.08 6.49 -18.41
N GLY A 175 2.35 6.38 -19.51
CA GLY A 175 2.91 6.62 -20.84
C GLY A 175 2.93 8.11 -21.16
N ILE A 176 4.12 8.64 -21.47
CA ILE A 176 4.30 10.02 -21.90
C ILE A 176 4.54 10.03 -23.40
N LYS A 177 3.67 10.71 -24.14
CA LYS A 177 3.85 10.92 -25.58
C LYS A 177 4.93 11.98 -25.81
N LYS A 178 5.87 11.65 -26.70
CA LYS A 178 6.91 12.55 -27.20
C LYS A 178 6.46 13.25 -28.48
N ASP A 179 7.20 14.28 -28.86
CA ASP A 179 6.92 15.08 -30.05
C ASP A 179 6.99 14.28 -31.37
N ASP A 180 7.78 13.20 -31.37
CA ASP A 180 7.89 12.26 -32.49
C ASP A 180 6.73 11.24 -32.56
N GLY A 181 5.74 11.37 -31.67
CA GLY A 181 4.58 10.47 -31.57
C GLY A 181 4.85 9.17 -30.82
N THR A 182 6.08 8.90 -30.37
CA THR A 182 6.39 7.72 -29.55
C THR A 182 5.89 7.90 -28.13
N GLU A 183 5.48 6.80 -27.50
CA GLU A 183 5.04 6.79 -26.11
C GLU A 183 6.08 6.07 -25.25
N VAL A 184 6.58 6.76 -24.22
CA VAL A 184 7.58 6.22 -23.31
C VAL A 184 6.99 6.10 -21.91
N ARG A 185 6.97 4.87 -21.40
CA ARG A 185 6.60 4.61 -20.01
C ARG A 185 7.60 5.31 -19.09
N SER A 186 7.09 6.09 -18.16
CA SER A 186 7.89 6.94 -17.28
C SER A 186 7.28 7.04 -15.89
N PHE A 187 8.09 7.40 -14.89
CA PHE A 187 7.61 7.75 -13.56
C PHE A 187 7.45 9.26 -13.44
N VAL A 188 6.25 9.71 -13.09
CA VAL A 188 5.96 11.09 -12.70
C VAL A 188 6.07 11.21 -11.18
N CYS A 189 6.98 12.06 -10.70
CA CYS A 189 7.42 12.06 -9.30
C CYS A 189 7.07 13.34 -8.53
N GLN A 190 6.78 14.44 -9.23
CA GLN A 190 6.53 15.75 -8.59
C GLN A 190 5.06 16.13 -8.58
N THR A 191 4.59 16.65 -7.43
CA THR A 191 3.19 17.06 -7.22
C THR A 191 2.70 18.09 -8.23
N ILE A 192 3.54 19.08 -8.54
CA ILE A 192 3.26 20.05 -9.61
C ILE A 192 3.80 19.46 -10.91
N ASN A 193 2.94 18.74 -11.63
CA ASN A 193 3.25 18.19 -12.94
C ASN A 193 2.21 18.63 -13.98
N THR A 194 2.60 18.61 -15.25
CA THR A 194 1.80 19.09 -16.38
C THR A 194 0.60 18.18 -16.71
N TRP A 195 0.59 16.95 -16.21
CA TRP A 195 -0.42 15.94 -16.55
C TRP A 195 -1.52 15.78 -15.49
N GLY A 196 -1.34 16.34 -14.29
CA GLY A 196 -2.28 16.20 -13.18
C GLY A 196 -2.30 14.80 -12.55
N TYR A 197 -1.26 13.99 -12.76
CA TYR A 197 -1.14 12.67 -12.12
C TYR A 197 -0.76 12.81 -10.64
N PRO A 198 -1.22 11.91 -9.75
CA PRO A 198 -0.88 11.95 -8.34
C PRO A 198 0.61 11.64 -8.20
N ALA A 199 1.33 12.58 -7.60
CA ALA A 199 2.75 12.45 -7.38
C ALA A 199 3.19 13.25 -6.16
N LYS A 200 4.23 12.77 -5.48
CA LYS A 200 4.80 13.39 -4.30
C LYS A 200 6.22 12.88 -4.11
N ASP A 201 7.16 13.80 -4.01
CA ASP A 201 8.55 13.52 -3.65
C ASP A 201 8.89 14.29 -2.38
N ARG A 202 9.00 13.57 -1.27
CA ARG A 202 9.37 14.16 0.02
C ARG A 202 10.89 14.21 0.19
N SER A 203 11.63 13.37 -0.54
CA SER A 203 13.09 13.41 -0.57
C SER A 203 13.62 14.68 -1.25
N GLY A 204 12.86 15.22 -2.21
CA GLY A 204 13.27 16.34 -3.06
C GLY A 204 14.51 16.01 -3.88
N CYS A 205 14.65 14.74 -4.29
CA CYS A 205 15.78 14.24 -5.09
C CYS A 205 15.35 13.93 -6.53
N LEU A 206 14.07 13.71 -6.75
CA LEU A 206 13.55 13.20 -8.00
C LEU A 206 13.29 14.33 -8.98
N ASN A 207 13.61 14.07 -10.25
CA ASN A 207 13.17 14.91 -11.34
C ASN A 207 11.67 14.77 -11.54
N MET A 208 11.06 15.69 -12.29
CA MET A 208 9.62 15.60 -12.61
C MET A 208 9.27 14.26 -13.28
N VAL A 209 10.16 13.80 -14.16
CA VAL A 209 10.07 12.54 -14.87
C VAL A 209 11.34 11.74 -14.64
N GLU A 210 11.19 10.48 -14.23
CA GLU A 210 12.25 9.50 -14.08
C GLU A 210 12.01 8.30 -15.00
N GLU A 211 13.07 7.55 -15.32
CA GLU A 211 12.92 6.27 -16.01
C GLU A 211 12.11 5.28 -15.14
N PRO A 212 11.31 4.38 -15.74
CA PRO A 212 10.44 3.46 -15.02
C PRO A 212 11.22 2.29 -14.40
N HIS A 213 12.26 2.59 -13.60
CA HIS A 213 13.13 1.63 -12.96
C HIS A 213 13.17 1.84 -11.44
N LEU A 214 12.34 1.09 -10.72
CA LEU A 214 12.14 1.26 -9.27
C LEU A 214 13.46 1.19 -8.46
N GLY A 215 14.37 0.28 -8.80
CA GLY A 215 15.65 0.18 -8.09
C GLY A 215 16.53 1.45 -8.17
N LYS A 216 16.55 2.12 -9.34
CA LYS A 216 17.28 3.38 -9.54
C LYS A 216 16.58 4.54 -8.84
N LEU A 217 15.25 4.56 -8.90
CA LEU A 217 14.41 5.53 -8.19
C LEU A 217 14.69 5.50 -6.68
N LEU A 218 14.61 4.31 -6.07
CA LEU A 218 14.89 4.10 -4.64
C LEU A 218 16.34 4.46 -4.27
N THR A 219 17.30 4.15 -5.14
CA THR A 219 18.70 4.53 -4.95
C THR A 219 18.85 6.06 -4.91
N LYS A 220 18.18 6.77 -5.82
CA LYS A 220 18.23 8.23 -5.90
C LYS A 220 17.61 8.91 -4.68
N ILE A 221 16.44 8.44 -4.24
CA ILE A 221 15.77 8.90 -3.00
C ILE A 221 16.72 8.80 -1.80
N LYS A 222 17.42 7.67 -1.67
CA LYS A 222 18.29 7.39 -0.52
C LYS A 222 19.63 8.10 -0.57
N ALA A 223 20.16 8.39 -1.76
CA ALA A 223 21.49 9.01 -1.91
C ALA A 223 21.61 10.34 -1.14
N LYS A 224 20.53 11.14 -1.08
CA LYS A 224 20.51 12.40 -0.32
C LYS A 224 20.31 12.20 1.18
N ALA A 225 19.54 11.20 1.60
CA ALA A 225 19.34 10.89 3.01
C ALA A 225 20.67 10.58 3.73
N PHE A 226 21.61 9.94 3.04
CA PHE A 226 22.97 9.72 3.55
C PHE A 226 23.87 10.97 3.49
N ALA A 227 23.65 11.88 2.54
CA ALA A 227 24.43 13.12 2.42
C ALA A 227 24.04 14.18 3.48
N THR A 228 22.83 14.13 4.02
CA THR A 228 22.38 15.03 5.12
C THR A 228 22.63 14.47 6.52
N ALA A 229 23.03 13.19 6.63
CA ALA A 229 23.30 12.51 7.90
C ALA A 229 24.80 12.37 8.21
N ALA A 230 25.67 12.79 7.29
CA ALA A 230 27.12 12.86 7.43
C ALA A 230 27.55 14.33 7.61
#